data_AF-A0A7C9BER5-F1
#
_entry.id   AF-A0A7C9BER5-F1
#
_cell.length_a   1.000
_cell.length_b   1.000
_cell.length_c   1.000
_cell.angle_alpha   90.00
_cell.angle_beta   90.00
_cell.angle_gamma   90.00
#
_symmetry.space_group_name_H-M   'P 1'
#
loop_
_entity.id
_entity.type
_entity.pdbx_description
1 polymer ?
#
loop_
_entity_poly.entity_id
_entity_poly.type
_entity_poly.pdbx_seq_one_letter_code
_entity_poly.pdbx_strand_id
1 'polypeptide(L)'
;MWSDRETDVDLLGHRRIAQTIVEIIREDELRPITIGIQGSWGAGKTSILSLIESELKDDSKTLCLTFNGWLYQGYEDTKSALMESVVHALLDKQGIGAEALKKGKSLFKRINWLKAAKTAGGLALTAAVGLPPGALWGLAGLAAGAKGLVGDKLDSDDDDPWLKPEEATVPAQIQAFRKELQELIKESSVERLVVLVDDLDRCLPGAVIDILEAVKLFLFVEGSVFIIAADEQMIEYAVRRHFPDLPVSQADYTKHYLEKLIQIPIRVPSLNSLQTQNYIRFLLLQNHLQNDKNRLNEICLTFEAGRDTPYDNRELTYDFITEQLGNENQDLRSVLNVAEQLGTTLAKELRGNPRNIKRFLNKLFLRMRVAKIYGLEDKVQLDALAKMMLLETFHGDKYEQVIADVTSSPEGRSISIQQLEQPAEEPKKPEAKEKTSKAKAGRVEEPTEGEESGVEELPKDDLQQWAGFAPALAETDLRPYVFISRERVVSYHTAEEIPPSLRPLYTALLAGSRIAMATHEADVRALSSAHAQLLFEQLKKESVTIQDWQSIPKPVEGAFYLIQHQPSLESQFVKMISSVVAKDLGVWVGSKLAGFSTTEGKAARSLLFTKLLQDPQTKQTLKNLLSSNPPLTA
;
A
#
# COMPACT_ATOMS: atom_id res chain seq x y z
N MET A 1 2.29 18.85 11.14
CA MET A 1 1.75 17.73 10.34
C MET A 1 1.76 18.12 8.88
N TRP A 2 1.95 17.17 7.98
CA TRP A 2 2.15 17.40 6.56
C TRP A 2 0.96 16.91 5.74
N SER A 3 0.63 17.65 4.68
CA SER A 3 -0.35 17.21 3.70
C SER A 3 0.17 15.99 2.93
N ASP A 4 -0.73 15.06 2.60
CA ASP A 4 -0.47 13.93 1.71
C ASP A 4 -0.53 14.33 0.22
N ARG A 5 -0.58 15.63 -0.07
CA ARG A 5 -0.43 16.20 -1.42
C ARG A 5 1.05 16.30 -1.81
N GLU A 6 1.26 16.30 -3.12
CA GLU A 6 2.50 16.68 -3.78
C GLU A 6 2.98 18.06 -3.32
N THR A 7 4.31 18.21 -3.26
CA THR A 7 4.99 19.45 -2.90
C THR A 7 5.84 19.89 -4.09
N ASP A 8 5.84 21.20 -4.32
CA ASP A 8 6.69 21.94 -5.25
C ASP A 8 8.12 22.10 -4.71
N VAL A 9 8.29 21.99 -3.39
CA VAL A 9 9.62 21.98 -2.74
C VAL A 9 10.20 20.57 -2.79
N ASP A 10 11.38 20.43 -3.40
CA ASP A 10 12.07 19.16 -3.57
C ASP A 10 12.82 18.72 -2.30
N LEU A 11 12.14 17.96 -1.44
CA LEU A 11 12.73 17.38 -0.23
C LEU A 11 13.46 16.04 -0.48
N LEU A 12 13.34 15.49 -1.69
CA LEU A 12 13.82 14.14 -2.04
C LEU A 12 15.04 14.17 -2.97
N GLY A 13 15.42 15.35 -3.49
CA GLY A 13 16.51 15.50 -4.44
C GLY A 13 16.14 15.05 -5.87
N HIS A 14 14.85 15.06 -6.20
CA HIS A 14 14.32 14.68 -7.50
C HIS A 14 14.53 15.73 -8.61
N ARG A 15 14.97 16.94 -8.27
CA ARG A 15 15.22 18.03 -9.23
C ARG A 15 16.20 17.62 -10.32
N ARG A 16 17.25 16.87 -10.00
CA ARG A 16 18.21 16.38 -11.03
C ARG A 16 17.54 15.46 -12.05
N ILE A 17 16.62 14.60 -11.61
CA ILE A 17 15.83 13.73 -12.50
C ILE A 17 14.93 14.58 -13.41
N ALA A 18 14.25 15.58 -12.83
CA ALA A 18 13.43 16.52 -13.60
C ALA A 18 14.26 17.28 -14.65
N GLN A 19 15.44 17.77 -14.28
CA GLN A 19 16.36 18.48 -15.18
C GLN A 19 16.81 17.60 -16.34
N THR A 20 17.21 16.35 -16.08
CA THR A 20 17.55 15.40 -17.16
C THR A 20 16.38 15.17 -18.12
N ILE A 21 15.15 15.09 -17.61
CA ILE A 21 13.95 14.95 -18.45
C ILE A 21 13.71 16.22 -19.27
N VAL A 22 13.89 17.40 -18.68
CA VAL A 22 13.75 18.69 -19.38
C VAL A 22 14.80 18.88 -20.46
N GLU A 23 16.03 18.41 -20.25
CA GLU A 23 17.07 18.37 -21.30
C GLU A 23 16.63 17.51 -22.48
N ILE A 24 16.14 16.29 -22.22
CA ILE A 24 15.60 15.38 -23.26
C ILE A 24 14.43 16.02 -24.01
N ILE A 25 13.50 16.71 -23.31
CA ILE A 25 12.36 17.41 -23.95
C ILE A 25 12.85 18.49 -24.93
N ARG A 26 13.93 19.19 -24.56
CA ARG A 26 14.48 20.30 -25.35
C ARG A 26 15.22 19.84 -26.59
N GLU A 27 15.63 18.58 -26.68
CA GLU A 27 16.24 18.00 -27.89
C GLU A 27 15.21 17.81 -29.01
N ASP A 28 15.38 18.53 -30.11
CA ASP A 28 14.45 18.51 -31.24
C ASP A 28 14.39 17.16 -31.97
N GLU A 29 15.54 16.51 -32.11
CA GLU A 29 15.70 15.27 -32.90
C GLU A 29 15.07 14.05 -32.24
N LEU A 30 14.83 14.11 -30.93
CA LEU A 30 14.21 13.01 -30.19
C LEU A 30 12.68 12.99 -30.34
N ARG A 31 12.06 14.07 -30.83
CA ARG A 31 10.59 14.18 -30.91
C ARG A 31 10.02 13.54 -32.19
N PRO A 32 8.83 12.94 -32.12
CA PRO A 32 8.00 12.73 -30.93
C PRO A 32 8.54 11.65 -30.00
N ILE A 33 8.37 11.84 -28.69
CA ILE A 33 8.89 10.91 -27.68
C ILE A 33 7.91 10.69 -26.52
N THR A 34 7.96 9.48 -25.96
CA THR A 34 7.25 9.09 -24.74
C THR A 34 8.26 8.66 -23.69
N ILE A 35 8.25 9.35 -22.56
CA ILE A 35 9.08 9.11 -21.38
C ILE A 35 8.17 8.52 -20.29
N GLY A 36 8.59 7.43 -19.65
CA GLY A 36 7.86 6.81 -18.56
C GLY A 36 8.55 7.08 -17.23
N ILE A 37 7.86 7.71 -16.28
CA ILE A 37 8.33 7.84 -14.89
C ILE A 37 7.75 6.66 -14.11
N GLN A 38 8.60 5.67 -13.86
CA GLN A 38 8.23 4.41 -13.22
C GLN A 38 8.61 4.43 -11.74
N GLY A 39 7.70 3.97 -10.88
CA GLY A 39 7.98 3.84 -9.45
C GLY A 39 6.76 3.35 -8.69
N SER A 40 7.00 2.78 -7.51
CA SER A 40 5.92 2.30 -6.64
C SER A 40 4.98 3.44 -6.23
N TRP A 41 3.79 3.08 -5.75
CA TRP A 41 2.84 4.05 -5.23
C TRP A 41 3.44 4.86 -4.07
N GLY A 42 3.43 6.18 -4.17
CA GLY A 42 4.01 7.07 -3.15
C GLY A 42 5.52 7.34 -3.29
N ALA A 43 6.18 6.86 -4.35
CA ALA A 43 7.60 7.12 -4.62
C ALA A 43 7.94 8.58 -4.98
N GLY A 44 6.95 9.42 -5.30
CA GLY A 44 7.16 10.84 -5.66
C GLY A 44 7.11 11.15 -7.16
N LYS A 45 6.48 10.28 -7.98
CA LYS A 45 6.30 10.48 -9.43
C LYS A 45 5.61 11.81 -9.77
N THR A 46 4.46 12.08 -9.15
CA THR A 46 3.72 13.35 -9.29
C THR A 46 4.58 14.56 -8.92
N SER A 47 5.42 14.45 -7.88
CA SER A 47 6.34 15.55 -7.51
C SER A 47 7.40 15.81 -8.59
N ILE A 48 7.90 14.76 -9.28
CA ILE A 48 8.77 14.94 -10.44
C ILE A 48 8.03 15.65 -11.58
N LEU A 49 6.78 15.27 -11.86
CA LEU A 49 5.96 15.95 -12.87
C LEU A 49 5.78 17.44 -12.55
N SER A 50 5.48 17.79 -11.29
CA SER A 50 5.35 19.19 -10.86
C SER A 50 6.66 19.97 -11.01
N LEU A 51 7.82 19.34 -10.76
CA LEU A 51 9.12 19.96 -10.98
C LEU A 51 9.37 20.21 -12.48
N ILE A 52 9.05 19.25 -13.34
CA ILE A 52 9.16 19.40 -14.80
C ILE A 52 8.25 20.53 -15.30
N GLU A 53 6.99 20.55 -14.86
CA GLU A 53 6.03 21.62 -15.21
C GLU A 53 6.57 23.00 -14.80
N SER A 54 7.13 23.10 -13.58
CA SER A 54 7.73 24.35 -13.08
C SER A 54 8.94 24.79 -13.92
N GLU A 55 9.79 23.87 -14.37
CA GLU A 55 10.97 24.19 -15.19
C GLU A 55 10.63 24.57 -16.64
N LEU A 56 9.47 24.14 -17.14
CA LEU A 56 8.99 24.44 -18.49
C LEU A 56 8.09 25.69 -18.54
N LYS A 57 7.61 26.19 -17.39
CA LYS A 57 6.61 27.26 -17.31
C LYS A 57 7.01 28.55 -18.02
N ASP A 58 8.28 28.92 -17.98
CA ASP A 58 8.79 30.16 -18.58
C ASP A 58 9.22 30.01 -20.05
N ASP A 59 9.08 28.81 -20.63
CA ASP A 59 9.45 28.55 -22.02
C ASP A 59 8.28 28.82 -22.96
N SER A 60 8.26 30.01 -23.57
CA SER A 60 7.23 30.44 -24.53
C SER A 60 7.02 29.52 -25.75
N LYS A 61 8.02 28.70 -26.10
CA LYS A 61 7.96 27.74 -27.20
C LYS A 61 7.32 26.41 -26.79
N THR A 62 7.18 26.18 -25.48
CA THR A 62 6.63 24.95 -24.90
C THR A 62 5.22 25.19 -24.39
N LEU A 63 4.28 24.33 -24.79
CA LEU A 63 2.97 24.20 -24.15
C LEU A 63 3.02 22.95 -23.27
N CYS A 64 3.06 23.14 -21.96
CA CYS A 64 3.00 22.05 -20.99
C CYS A 64 1.59 21.96 -20.41
N LEU A 65 0.99 20.78 -20.45
CA LEU A 65 -0.29 20.50 -19.79
C LEU A 65 -0.23 19.22 -18.97
N THR A 66 -1.00 19.20 -17.88
CA THR A 66 -1.14 18.03 -17.00
C THR A 66 -2.51 17.40 -17.19
N PHE A 67 -2.53 16.09 -17.44
CA PHE A 67 -3.72 15.27 -17.55
C PHE A 67 -3.71 14.19 -16.47
N ASN A 68 -4.70 14.25 -15.57
CA ASN A 68 -4.90 13.23 -14.55
C ASN A 68 -5.95 12.22 -15.04
N GLY A 69 -5.53 11.00 -15.34
CA GLY A 69 -6.43 9.98 -15.89
C GLY A 69 -7.56 9.57 -14.95
N TRP A 70 -7.31 9.64 -13.63
CA TRP A 70 -8.27 9.22 -12.62
C TRP A 70 -9.44 10.20 -12.48
N LEU A 71 -9.22 11.50 -12.67
CA LEU A 71 -10.27 12.52 -12.58
C LEU A 71 -11.37 12.36 -13.65
N TYR A 72 -10.99 11.85 -14.82
CA TYR A 72 -11.92 11.70 -15.97
C TYR A 72 -12.54 10.30 -16.05
N GLN A 73 -12.23 9.42 -15.09
CA GLN A 73 -12.77 8.08 -15.05
C GLN A 73 -14.25 8.07 -14.62
N GLY A 74 -15.12 7.51 -15.47
CA GLY A 74 -16.53 7.25 -15.14
C GLY A 74 -17.53 8.30 -15.63
N TYR A 75 -17.07 9.40 -16.21
CA TYR A 75 -17.93 10.42 -16.84
C TYR A 75 -17.96 10.31 -18.36
N GLU A 76 -16.83 9.96 -19.00
CA GLU A 76 -16.69 9.84 -20.47
C GLU A 76 -15.63 8.81 -20.90
N ASP A 77 -15.48 8.61 -22.22
CA ASP A 77 -14.37 7.88 -22.84
C ASP A 77 -13.03 8.60 -22.56
N THR A 78 -12.22 8.05 -21.63
CA THR A 78 -10.95 8.64 -21.16
C THR A 78 -9.99 8.98 -22.29
N LYS A 79 -9.99 8.18 -23.37
CA LYS A 79 -9.22 8.42 -24.60
C LYS A 79 -9.57 9.78 -25.20
N SER A 80 -10.86 10.04 -25.32
CA SER A 80 -11.38 11.26 -25.90
C SER A 80 -11.20 12.46 -24.96
N ALA A 81 -11.36 12.28 -23.65
CA ALA A 81 -11.07 13.33 -22.67
C ALA A 81 -9.62 13.83 -22.78
N LEU A 82 -8.66 12.93 -22.98
CA LEU A 82 -7.26 13.32 -23.21
C LEU A 82 -7.09 14.10 -24.53
N MET A 83 -7.70 13.62 -25.63
CA MET A 83 -7.63 14.33 -26.92
C MET A 83 -8.25 15.73 -26.83
N GLU A 84 -9.40 15.86 -26.18
CA GLU A 84 -10.07 17.14 -25.97
C GLU A 84 -9.25 18.08 -25.11
N SER A 85 -8.64 17.60 -24.03
CA SER A 85 -7.75 18.38 -23.18
C SER A 85 -6.57 18.97 -23.96
N VAL A 86 -5.94 18.18 -24.83
CA VAL A 86 -4.85 18.65 -25.69
C VAL A 86 -5.34 19.71 -26.68
N VAL A 87 -6.47 19.47 -27.35
CA VAL A 87 -7.04 20.44 -28.30
C VAL A 87 -7.43 21.73 -27.59
N HIS A 88 -8.07 21.66 -26.42
CA HIS A 88 -8.40 22.82 -25.61
C HIS A 88 -7.16 23.61 -25.20
N ALA A 89 -6.13 22.94 -24.68
CA ALA A 89 -4.89 23.60 -24.27
C ALA A 89 -4.20 24.32 -25.44
N LEU A 90 -4.24 23.74 -26.63
CA LEU A 90 -3.74 24.39 -27.85
C LEU A 90 -4.60 25.61 -28.23
N LEU A 91 -5.92 25.53 -28.06
CA LEU A 91 -6.87 26.59 -28.40
C LEU A 91 -6.94 27.74 -27.39
N ASP A 92 -6.44 27.55 -26.17
CA ASP A 92 -6.42 28.57 -25.12
C ASP A 92 -5.14 29.43 -25.15
N LYS A 93 -4.15 29.09 -25.98
CA LYS A 93 -2.91 29.87 -26.11
C LYS A 93 -3.19 31.26 -26.70
N GLN A 94 -2.52 32.29 -26.20
CA GLN A 94 -2.69 33.65 -26.74
C GLN A 94 -2.19 33.76 -28.19
N GLY A 95 -2.92 34.49 -29.03
CA GLY A 95 -2.53 34.78 -30.43
C GLY A 95 -3.15 33.86 -31.49
N ILE A 96 -4.19 33.10 -31.14
CA ILE A 96 -4.82 32.13 -32.03
C ILE A 96 -5.71 32.81 -33.08
N GLY A 97 -5.45 32.48 -34.35
CA GLY A 97 -6.21 32.99 -35.48
C GLY A 97 -7.54 32.26 -35.73
N ALA A 98 -8.37 32.81 -36.61
CA ALA A 98 -9.66 32.22 -36.98
C ALA A 98 -9.52 30.82 -37.63
N GLU A 99 -8.41 30.55 -38.32
CA GLU A 99 -8.12 29.24 -38.91
C GLU A 99 -7.87 28.16 -37.84
N ALA A 100 -7.06 28.44 -36.83
CA ALA A 100 -6.82 27.53 -35.72
C ALA A 100 -8.11 27.21 -34.95
N LEU A 101 -9.00 28.19 -34.75
CA LEU A 101 -10.33 27.95 -34.17
C LEU A 101 -11.21 27.02 -35.04
N LYS A 102 -11.15 27.16 -36.37
CA LYS A 102 -11.86 26.23 -37.29
C LYS A 102 -11.30 24.82 -37.18
N LYS A 103 -9.97 24.67 -37.15
CA LYS A 103 -9.29 23.38 -37.00
C LYS A 103 -9.62 22.73 -35.66
N GLY A 104 -9.61 23.50 -34.58
CA GLY A 104 -10.07 23.06 -33.26
C GLY A 104 -11.48 22.49 -33.29
N LYS A 105 -12.44 23.20 -33.90
CA LYS A 105 -13.82 22.71 -34.09
C LYS A 105 -13.88 21.42 -34.91
N SER A 106 -13.07 21.32 -35.97
CA SER A 106 -12.97 20.10 -36.79
C SER A 106 -12.46 18.91 -35.97
N LEU A 107 -11.40 19.11 -35.18
CA LEU A 107 -10.86 18.08 -34.29
C LEU A 107 -11.90 17.62 -33.26
N PHE A 108 -12.65 18.52 -32.63
CA PHE A 108 -13.75 18.14 -31.72
C PHE A 108 -14.84 17.33 -32.42
N LYS A 109 -15.23 17.69 -33.66
CA LYS A 109 -16.18 16.88 -34.45
C LYS A 109 -15.64 15.47 -34.71
N ARG A 110 -14.36 15.33 -35.06
CA ARG A 110 -13.71 14.03 -35.28
C ARG A 110 -13.65 13.20 -34.01
N ILE A 111 -13.35 13.82 -32.87
CA ILE A 111 -13.37 13.15 -31.56
C ILE A 111 -14.80 12.63 -31.27
N ASN A 112 -15.83 13.45 -31.47
CA ASN A 112 -17.22 13.04 -31.30
C ASN A 112 -17.63 11.90 -32.24
N TRP A 113 -17.18 11.91 -33.49
CA TRP A 113 -17.40 10.82 -34.44
C TRP A 113 -16.71 9.52 -33.97
N LEU A 114 -15.47 9.60 -33.50
CA LEU A 114 -14.73 8.44 -32.98
C LEU A 114 -15.38 7.86 -31.72
N LYS A 115 -15.90 8.72 -30.82
CA LYS A 115 -16.73 8.32 -29.68
C LYS A 115 -17.94 7.51 -30.15
N ALA A 116 -18.68 8.01 -31.14
CA ALA A 116 -19.88 7.36 -31.69
C ALA A 116 -19.57 6.04 -32.43
N ALA A 117 -18.47 5.98 -33.19
CA ALA A 117 -18.04 4.78 -33.89
C ALA A 117 -17.66 3.64 -32.93
N LYS A 118 -17.01 3.94 -31.78
CA LYS A 118 -16.69 2.97 -30.71
C LYS A 118 -17.97 2.36 -30.12
N THR A 119 -19.06 3.13 -30.01
CA THR A 119 -20.35 2.65 -29.47
C THR A 119 -21.18 1.85 -30.48
N ALA A 120 -21.01 2.06 -31.78
CA ALA A 120 -21.79 1.38 -32.83
C ALA A 120 -21.13 0.09 -33.36
N GLY A 121 -19.80 -0.05 -33.28
CA GLY A 121 -19.06 -1.16 -33.89
C GLY A 121 -17.90 -1.67 -33.03
N GLY A 122 -18.21 -2.25 -31.86
CA GLY A 122 -17.20 -2.91 -31.03
C GLY A 122 -16.39 -3.93 -31.85
N LEU A 123 -15.05 -3.88 -31.73
CA LEU A 123 -14.03 -4.83 -32.24
C LEU A 123 -13.09 -4.40 -33.40
N ALA A 124 -12.99 -3.13 -33.82
CA ALA A 124 -12.18 -2.77 -35.01
C ALA A 124 -10.78 -2.14 -34.78
N LEU A 125 -10.32 -1.89 -33.55
CA LEU A 125 -9.06 -1.15 -33.30
C LEU A 125 -7.79 -2.03 -33.28
N THR A 126 -7.90 -3.35 -33.33
CA THR A 126 -6.76 -4.27 -33.10
C THR A 126 -5.77 -4.37 -34.28
N ALA A 127 -6.17 -4.02 -35.51
CA ALA A 127 -5.30 -4.17 -36.68
C ALA A 127 -4.23 -3.06 -36.83
N ALA A 128 -4.45 -1.86 -36.28
CA ALA A 128 -3.54 -0.72 -36.45
C ALA A 128 -2.44 -0.60 -35.38
N VAL A 129 -2.48 -1.44 -34.33
CA VAL A 129 -1.67 -1.29 -33.09
C VAL A 129 -0.35 -2.10 -33.14
N GLY A 130 -0.08 -2.84 -34.22
CA GLY A 130 1.19 -3.57 -34.36
C GLY A 130 1.30 -4.81 -33.45
N LEU A 131 0.19 -5.54 -33.30
CA LEU A 131 0.15 -6.87 -32.68
C LEU A 131 1.00 -7.87 -33.50
N PRO A 132 1.72 -8.81 -32.84
CA PRO A 132 2.42 -9.89 -33.54
C PRO A 132 1.44 -10.76 -34.35
N PRO A 133 1.83 -11.30 -35.52
CA PRO A 133 0.96 -12.12 -36.37
C PRO A 133 0.26 -13.30 -35.66
N GLY A 134 0.86 -13.82 -34.58
CA GLY A 134 0.29 -14.91 -33.78
C GLY A 134 -0.93 -14.52 -32.94
N ALA A 135 -1.13 -13.23 -32.62
CA ALA A 135 -2.28 -12.75 -31.85
C ALA A 135 -3.58 -12.67 -32.69
N LEU A 136 -3.49 -12.84 -34.01
CA LEU A 136 -4.66 -12.86 -34.91
C LEU A 136 -5.40 -14.21 -34.92
N TRP A 137 -4.79 -15.29 -34.43
CA TRP A 137 -5.39 -16.64 -34.52
C TRP A 137 -6.61 -16.83 -33.60
N GLY A 138 -6.77 -16.01 -32.55
CA GLY A 138 -7.97 -16.01 -31.70
C GLY A 138 -9.20 -15.32 -32.31
N LEU A 139 -9.04 -14.58 -33.42
CA LEU A 139 -10.12 -13.76 -34.01
C LEU A 139 -10.84 -14.44 -35.19
N ALA A 140 -10.42 -15.64 -35.62
CA ALA A 140 -11.05 -16.35 -36.74
C ALA A 140 -12.54 -16.68 -36.49
N GLY A 141 -12.99 -16.71 -35.23
CA GLY A 141 -14.40 -16.93 -34.87
C GLY A 141 -15.33 -15.73 -35.04
N LEU A 142 -14.82 -14.52 -35.31
CA LEU A 142 -15.61 -13.27 -35.34
C LEU A 142 -15.89 -12.72 -36.74
N ALA A 143 -15.28 -13.30 -37.78
CA ALA A 143 -15.44 -12.81 -39.16
C ALA A 143 -16.84 -13.03 -39.77
N ALA A 144 -17.70 -13.84 -39.15
CA ALA A 144 -19.03 -14.18 -39.68
C ALA A 144 -20.11 -13.11 -39.45
N GLY A 145 -19.88 -12.11 -38.57
CA GLY A 145 -20.91 -11.15 -38.14
C GLY A 145 -20.84 -9.75 -38.77
N ALA A 146 -19.80 -9.42 -39.53
CA ALA A 146 -19.49 -8.03 -39.92
C ALA A 146 -20.37 -7.43 -41.03
N LYS A 147 -21.32 -8.17 -41.61
CA LYS A 147 -22.08 -7.72 -42.79
C LYS A 147 -23.36 -6.92 -42.51
N GLY A 148 -23.73 -6.69 -41.24
CA GLY A 148 -25.07 -6.21 -40.88
C GLY A 148 -25.17 -4.98 -39.97
N LEU A 149 -24.09 -4.27 -39.63
CA LEU A 149 -24.11 -3.28 -38.54
C LEU A 149 -23.69 -1.84 -38.93
N VAL A 150 -23.59 -1.51 -40.22
CA VAL A 150 -23.27 -0.12 -40.68
C VAL A 150 -24.52 0.59 -41.23
N GLY A 151 -25.72 0.04 -41.04
CA GLY A 151 -26.88 0.41 -41.85
C GLY A 151 -27.88 1.41 -41.29
N ASP A 152 -27.94 1.69 -39.99
CA ASP A 152 -29.06 2.48 -39.47
C ASP A 152 -28.73 3.23 -38.18
N LYS A 153 -29.03 4.53 -38.19
CA LYS A 153 -28.91 5.52 -37.11
C LYS A 153 -27.54 6.14 -36.84
N LEU A 154 -27.07 6.93 -37.81
CA LEU A 154 -26.49 8.24 -37.51
C LEU A 154 -27.35 9.26 -38.26
N ASP A 155 -28.16 10.04 -37.55
CA ASP A 155 -28.70 11.30 -38.08
C ASP A 155 -27.51 12.28 -38.19
N SER A 156 -26.71 12.11 -39.24
CA SER A 156 -25.82 13.15 -39.73
C SER A 156 -26.63 13.96 -40.73
N ASP A 157 -26.86 15.25 -40.44
CA ASP A 157 -27.26 16.21 -41.46
C ASP A 157 -26.34 16.04 -42.68
N ASP A 158 -26.91 15.63 -43.81
CA ASP A 158 -26.23 15.29 -45.07
C ASP A 158 -25.49 16.49 -45.72
N ASP A 159 -25.51 17.66 -45.07
CA ASP A 159 -24.95 18.93 -45.54
C ASP A 159 -23.73 19.43 -44.72
N ASP A 160 -23.02 18.58 -43.96
CA ASP A 160 -21.77 19.00 -43.29
C ASP A 160 -20.56 18.91 -44.26
N PRO A 161 -20.00 20.02 -44.79
CA PRO A 161 -18.98 20.03 -45.86
C PRO A 161 -17.63 19.41 -45.46
N TRP A 162 -17.51 18.98 -44.21
CA TRP A 162 -16.27 18.55 -43.57
C TRP A 162 -16.19 17.04 -43.37
N LEU A 163 -17.31 16.29 -43.50
CA LEU A 163 -17.32 14.83 -43.50
C LEU A 163 -17.37 14.33 -44.95
N LYS A 164 -16.20 14.28 -45.61
CA LYS A 164 -16.11 13.72 -46.96
C LYS A 164 -16.38 12.22 -46.90
N PRO A 165 -17.17 11.65 -47.84
CA PRO A 165 -17.50 10.22 -47.86
C PRO A 165 -16.28 9.28 -47.99
N GLU A 166 -15.13 9.80 -48.42
CA GLU A 166 -13.84 9.08 -48.49
C GLU A 166 -13.18 8.86 -47.11
N GLU A 167 -13.62 9.57 -46.06
CA GLU A 167 -13.07 9.47 -44.68
C GLU A 167 -13.96 8.61 -43.75
N ALA A 168 -14.85 7.76 -44.27
CA ALA A 168 -15.78 6.96 -43.46
C ALA A 168 -15.10 5.82 -42.65
N THR A 169 -13.81 5.57 -42.86
CA THR A 169 -13.07 4.50 -42.16
C THR A 169 -12.27 5.02 -40.97
N VAL A 170 -12.18 4.22 -39.91
CA VAL A 170 -11.43 4.57 -38.69
C VAL A 170 -9.96 4.94 -38.97
N PRO A 171 -9.18 4.22 -39.81
CA PRO A 171 -7.80 4.60 -40.11
C PRO A 171 -7.67 5.95 -40.81
N ALA A 172 -8.58 6.27 -41.74
CA ALA A 172 -8.60 7.56 -42.42
C ALA A 172 -8.87 8.71 -41.43
N GLN A 173 -9.80 8.51 -40.49
CA GLN A 173 -10.07 9.49 -39.42
C GLN A 173 -8.88 9.71 -38.50
N ILE A 174 -8.14 8.66 -38.14
CA ILE A 174 -6.91 8.78 -37.34
C ILE A 174 -5.85 9.59 -38.08
N GLN A 175 -5.64 9.32 -39.37
CA GLN A 175 -4.66 10.06 -40.18
C GLN A 175 -5.05 11.53 -40.34
N ALA A 176 -6.33 11.80 -40.61
CA ALA A 176 -6.86 13.15 -40.72
C ALA A 176 -6.74 13.92 -39.41
N PHE A 177 -7.07 13.29 -38.28
CA PHE A 177 -6.89 13.86 -36.95
C PHE A 177 -5.43 14.25 -36.70
N ARG A 178 -4.48 13.35 -36.94
CA ARG A 178 -3.04 13.63 -36.77
C ARG A 178 -2.58 14.81 -37.61
N LYS A 179 -3.04 14.89 -38.87
CA LYS A 179 -2.69 15.97 -39.78
C LYS A 179 -3.23 17.31 -39.27
N GLU A 180 -4.51 17.36 -38.90
CA GLU A 180 -5.13 18.59 -38.38
C GLU A 180 -4.51 19.02 -37.04
N LEU A 181 -4.18 18.07 -36.17
CA LEU A 181 -3.47 18.35 -34.91
C LEU A 181 -2.07 18.93 -35.17
N GLN A 182 -1.31 18.35 -36.11
CA GLN A 182 0.00 18.87 -36.49
C GLN A 182 -0.08 20.30 -37.01
N GLU A 183 -1.08 20.59 -37.84
CA GLU A 183 -1.31 21.93 -38.36
C GLU A 183 -1.73 22.90 -37.25
N LEU A 184 -2.57 22.47 -36.31
CA LEU A 184 -2.97 23.28 -35.16
C LEU A 184 -1.77 23.63 -34.27
N ILE A 185 -0.87 22.68 -34.00
CA ILE A 185 0.37 22.92 -33.24
C ILE A 185 1.22 24.00 -33.93
N LYS A 186 1.40 23.90 -35.25
CA LYS A 186 2.15 24.88 -36.05
C LYS A 186 1.52 26.27 -35.99
N GLU A 187 0.19 26.37 -36.11
CA GLU A 187 -0.53 27.66 -36.04
C GLU A 187 -0.50 28.27 -34.64
N SER A 188 -0.41 27.45 -33.59
CA SER A 188 -0.35 27.89 -32.20
C SER A 188 1.03 28.43 -31.80
N SER A 189 2.00 28.48 -32.73
CA SER A 189 3.40 28.87 -32.44
C SER A 189 3.98 28.07 -31.26
N VAL A 190 3.59 26.80 -31.13
CA VAL A 190 4.12 25.85 -30.15
C VAL A 190 5.13 24.98 -30.88
N GLU A 191 6.38 24.99 -30.42
CA GLU A 191 7.40 24.06 -30.94
C GLU A 191 7.36 22.73 -30.18
N ARG A 192 6.92 22.75 -28.91
CA ARG A 192 6.89 21.58 -28.03
C ARG A 192 5.56 21.47 -27.30
N LEU A 193 4.80 20.43 -27.61
CA LEU A 193 3.62 20.05 -26.85
C LEU A 193 4.03 19.00 -25.83
N VAL A 194 4.11 19.35 -24.55
CA VAL A 194 4.45 18.45 -23.46
C VAL A 194 3.19 18.07 -22.70
N VAL A 195 2.84 16.78 -22.69
CA VAL A 195 1.68 16.25 -21.99
C VAL A 195 2.14 15.38 -20.83
N LEU A 196 1.93 15.86 -19.61
CA LEU A 196 2.20 15.14 -18.37
C LEU A 196 0.97 14.30 -18.03
N VAL A 197 1.08 12.98 -18.05
CA VAL A 197 0.00 12.04 -17.75
C VAL A 197 0.25 11.43 -16.37
N ASP A 198 -0.66 11.64 -15.42
CA ASP A 198 -0.52 11.20 -14.03
C ASP A 198 -1.70 10.33 -13.54
N ASP A 199 -1.51 9.68 -12.38
CA ASP A 199 -2.47 8.84 -11.66
C ASP A 199 -3.06 7.68 -12.50
N LEU A 200 -2.29 7.18 -13.48
CA LEU A 200 -2.69 5.98 -14.24
C LEU A 200 -2.81 4.73 -13.36
N ASP A 201 -2.01 4.65 -12.29
CA ASP A 201 -2.05 3.55 -11.33
C ASP A 201 -3.33 3.54 -10.47
N ARG A 202 -4.14 4.61 -10.49
CA ARG A 202 -5.46 4.66 -9.85
C ARG A 202 -6.61 4.42 -10.83
N CYS A 203 -6.30 4.33 -12.11
CA CYS A 203 -7.31 4.18 -13.15
C CYS A 203 -7.81 2.73 -13.24
N LEU A 204 -9.05 2.55 -13.70
CA LEU A 204 -9.54 1.23 -14.11
C LEU A 204 -8.70 0.73 -15.30
N PRO A 205 -8.47 -0.60 -15.41
CA PRO A 205 -7.71 -1.20 -16.51
C PRO A 205 -8.07 -0.71 -17.91
N GLY A 206 -9.37 -0.59 -18.23
CA GLY A 206 -9.81 -0.08 -19.53
C GLY A 206 -9.40 1.38 -19.78
N ALA A 207 -9.50 2.23 -18.76
CA ALA A 207 -9.14 3.64 -18.87
C ALA A 207 -7.62 3.83 -19.09
N VAL A 208 -6.79 3.00 -18.45
CA VAL A 208 -5.33 2.97 -18.68
C VAL A 208 -5.03 2.70 -20.15
N ILE A 209 -5.64 1.65 -20.73
CA ILE A 209 -5.42 1.30 -22.14
C ILE A 209 -5.94 2.40 -23.07
N ASP A 210 -7.11 2.96 -22.78
CA ASP A 210 -7.68 4.06 -23.55
C ASP A 210 -6.75 5.28 -23.60
N ILE A 211 -6.10 5.64 -22.49
CA ILE A 211 -5.10 6.71 -22.42
C ILE A 211 -3.84 6.36 -23.24
N LEU A 212 -3.28 5.15 -23.05
CA LEU A 212 -2.09 4.71 -23.79
C LEU A 212 -2.34 4.67 -25.30
N GLU A 213 -3.54 4.26 -25.72
CA GLU A 213 -3.98 4.30 -27.12
C GLU A 213 -4.16 5.73 -27.63
N ALA A 214 -4.74 6.66 -26.85
CA ALA A 214 -4.82 8.08 -27.22
C ALA A 214 -3.43 8.64 -27.54
N VAL A 215 -2.47 8.41 -26.64
CA VAL A 215 -1.08 8.84 -26.80
C VAL A 215 -0.50 8.28 -28.10
N LYS A 216 -0.51 6.96 -28.29
CA LYS A 216 0.21 6.35 -29.42
C LYS A 216 -0.49 6.48 -30.76
N LEU A 217 -1.83 6.42 -30.79
CA LEU A 217 -2.60 6.38 -32.04
C LEU A 217 -2.97 7.76 -32.53
N PHE A 218 -3.26 8.72 -31.65
CA PHE A 218 -3.83 10.01 -32.06
C PHE A 218 -2.86 11.16 -31.84
N LEU A 219 -2.19 11.19 -30.69
CA LEU A 219 -1.46 12.37 -30.25
C LEU A 219 0.05 12.30 -30.54
N PHE A 220 0.56 11.16 -31.01
CA PHE A 220 1.97 10.97 -31.39
C PHE A 220 2.27 11.64 -32.75
N VAL A 221 2.36 12.97 -32.72
CA VAL A 221 2.66 13.85 -33.86
C VAL A 221 3.96 14.64 -33.63
N GLU A 222 4.59 15.12 -34.68
CA GLU A 222 5.87 15.84 -34.60
C GLU A 222 5.79 17.06 -33.67
N GLY A 223 6.75 17.18 -32.75
CA GLY A 223 6.75 18.23 -31.71
C GLY A 223 6.04 17.84 -30.40
N SER A 224 5.43 16.65 -30.32
CA SER A 224 4.81 16.15 -29.08
C SER A 224 5.78 15.36 -28.19
N VAL A 225 5.62 15.54 -26.87
CA VAL A 225 6.34 14.81 -25.83
C VAL A 225 5.32 14.35 -24.78
N PHE A 226 5.31 13.06 -24.48
CA PHE A 226 4.45 12.48 -23.45
C PHE A 226 5.29 12.03 -22.27
N ILE A 227 4.95 12.46 -21.06
CA ILE A 227 5.57 11.98 -19.83
C ILE A 227 4.51 11.24 -19.03
N ILE A 228 4.67 9.94 -18.90
CA ILE A 228 3.68 9.06 -18.29
C ILE A 228 4.19 8.60 -16.92
N ALA A 229 3.57 9.10 -15.85
CA ALA A 229 3.84 8.64 -14.50
C ALA A 229 2.90 7.48 -14.13
N ALA A 230 3.48 6.31 -13.88
CA ALA A 230 2.70 5.14 -13.51
C ALA A 230 3.52 4.12 -12.69
N ASP A 231 2.80 3.24 -11.99
CA ASP A 231 3.38 2.01 -11.46
C ASP A 231 3.43 0.95 -12.57
N GLU A 232 4.62 0.43 -12.86
CA GLU A 232 4.85 -0.58 -13.92
C GLU A 232 3.95 -1.80 -13.73
N GLN A 233 3.78 -2.28 -12.49
CA GLN A 233 2.97 -3.47 -12.20
C GLN A 233 1.47 -3.22 -12.46
N MET A 234 1.00 -2.00 -12.20
CA MET A 234 -0.39 -1.63 -12.46
C MET A 234 -0.68 -1.54 -13.96
N ILE A 235 0.26 -1.01 -14.75
CA ILE A 235 0.10 -1.02 -16.21
C ILE A 235 0.15 -2.44 -16.75
N GLU A 236 1.07 -3.28 -16.25
CA GLU A 236 1.12 -4.69 -16.66
C GLU A 236 -0.21 -5.42 -16.39
N TYR A 237 -0.78 -5.21 -15.20
CA TYR A 237 -2.08 -5.74 -14.85
C TYR A 237 -3.19 -5.26 -15.80
N ALA A 238 -3.20 -3.97 -16.15
CA ALA A 238 -4.18 -3.41 -17.07
C ALA A 238 -4.12 -4.04 -18.47
N VAL A 239 -2.90 -4.22 -19.00
CA VAL A 239 -2.67 -4.85 -20.30
C VAL A 239 -3.10 -6.31 -20.31
N ARG A 240 -2.74 -7.08 -19.27
CA ARG A 240 -3.16 -8.50 -19.16
C ARG A 240 -4.67 -8.66 -19.10
N ARG A 241 -5.36 -7.76 -18.39
CA ARG A 241 -6.83 -7.81 -18.30
C ARG A 241 -7.51 -7.42 -19.62
N HIS A 242 -6.89 -6.56 -20.41
CA HIS A 242 -7.40 -6.17 -21.72
C HIS A 242 -7.21 -7.28 -22.79
N PHE A 243 -6.19 -8.13 -22.63
CA PHE A 243 -5.88 -9.24 -23.53
C PHE A 243 -5.87 -10.59 -22.79
N PRO A 244 -7.05 -11.13 -22.40
CA PRO A 244 -7.16 -12.29 -21.51
C PRO A 244 -6.66 -13.61 -22.11
N ASP A 245 -6.64 -13.72 -23.44
CA ASP A 245 -6.23 -14.94 -24.17
C ASP A 245 -4.70 -15.03 -24.41
N LEU A 246 -3.92 -14.14 -23.81
CA LEU A 246 -2.46 -14.21 -23.90
C LEU A 246 -1.95 -15.47 -23.16
N PRO A 247 -1.09 -16.30 -23.79
CA PRO A 247 -0.51 -17.45 -23.11
C PRO A 247 0.25 -17.01 -21.86
N VAL A 248 -0.03 -17.66 -20.72
CA VAL A 248 0.55 -17.38 -19.38
C VAL A 248 2.08 -17.39 -19.39
N SER A 249 2.69 -18.03 -20.40
CA SER A 249 4.15 -18.15 -20.58
C SER A 249 4.84 -16.91 -21.18
N GLN A 250 4.13 -15.83 -21.54
CA GLN A 250 4.75 -14.60 -22.07
C GLN A 250 4.62 -13.39 -21.15
N ALA A 251 5.32 -13.42 -20.01
CA ALA A 251 5.67 -12.19 -19.28
C ALA A 251 6.33 -11.15 -20.23
N ASP A 252 6.98 -11.62 -21.29
CA ASP A 252 7.62 -10.81 -22.33
C ASP A 252 6.64 -9.98 -23.16
N TYR A 253 5.41 -10.45 -23.42
CA TYR A 253 4.47 -9.69 -24.26
C TYR A 253 4.06 -8.36 -23.61
N THR A 254 3.81 -8.39 -22.29
CA THR A 254 3.42 -7.19 -21.55
C THR A 254 4.56 -6.19 -21.49
N LYS A 255 5.79 -6.68 -21.27
CA LYS A 255 7.01 -5.87 -21.33
C LYS A 255 7.22 -5.27 -22.72
N HIS A 256 7.08 -6.05 -23.79
CA HIS A 256 7.18 -5.57 -25.17
C HIS A 256 6.08 -4.55 -25.53
N TYR A 257 4.88 -4.71 -24.99
CA TYR A 257 3.81 -3.74 -25.14
C TYR A 257 4.20 -2.40 -24.49
N LEU A 258 4.72 -2.45 -23.26
CA LEU A 258 5.24 -1.27 -22.55
C LEU A 258 6.42 -0.63 -23.27
N GLU A 259 7.40 -1.40 -23.74
CA GLU A 259 8.56 -0.90 -24.50
C GLU A 259 8.16 -0.18 -25.80
N LYS A 260 7.10 -0.66 -26.47
CA LYS A 260 6.58 0.02 -27.68
C LYS A 260 5.91 1.35 -27.37
N LEU A 261 5.33 1.48 -26.17
CA LEU A 261 4.62 2.69 -25.74
C LEU A 261 5.55 3.70 -25.08
N ILE A 262 6.41 3.26 -24.18
CA ILE A 262 7.37 4.06 -23.42
C ILE A 262 8.75 3.87 -24.06
N GLN A 263 9.25 4.90 -24.74
CA GLN A 263 10.55 4.85 -25.40
C GLN A 263 11.71 5.03 -24.42
N ILE A 264 11.55 5.89 -23.41
CA ILE A 264 12.55 6.12 -22.36
C ILE A 264 11.94 5.84 -20.98
N PRO A 265 12.24 4.71 -20.34
CA PRO A 265 11.84 4.44 -18.97
C PRO A 265 12.84 5.06 -17.97
N ILE A 266 12.33 5.88 -17.06
CA ILE A 266 13.07 6.48 -15.95
C ILE A 266 12.48 5.95 -14.65
N ARG A 267 13.29 5.21 -13.88
CA ARG A 267 12.87 4.66 -12.58
C ARG A 267 13.18 5.65 -11.46
N VAL A 268 12.16 5.98 -10.67
CA VAL A 268 12.31 6.76 -9.45
C VAL A 268 13.01 5.89 -8.40
N PRO A 269 14.19 6.28 -7.91
CA PRO A 269 14.91 5.49 -6.91
C PRO A 269 14.17 5.49 -5.57
N SER A 270 14.17 4.35 -4.89
CA SER A 270 13.77 4.30 -3.47
C SER A 270 14.81 4.99 -2.60
N LEU A 271 14.37 5.61 -1.50
CA LEU A 271 15.29 6.25 -0.57
C LEU A 271 16.14 5.21 0.17
N ASN A 272 17.45 5.44 0.23
CA ASN A 272 18.33 4.71 1.14
C ASN A 272 18.17 5.24 2.59
N SER A 273 18.89 4.65 3.55
CA SER A 273 18.80 5.05 4.97
C SER A 273 19.16 6.51 5.21
N LEU A 274 20.23 7.01 4.60
CA LEU A 274 20.67 8.40 4.75
C LEU A 274 19.68 9.38 4.11
N GLN A 275 19.20 9.07 2.91
CA GLN A 275 18.17 9.87 2.22
C GLN A 275 16.86 9.89 3.01
N THR A 276 16.49 8.77 3.63
CA THR A 276 15.33 8.67 4.52
C THR A 276 15.51 9.56 5.75
N GLN A 277 16.68 9.52 6.39
CA GLN A 277 17.00 10.42 7.51
C GLN A 277 16.92 11.89 7.08
N ASN A 278 17.56 12.27 5.98
CA ASN A 278 17.51 13.63 5.44
C ASN A 278 16.07 14.07 5.14
N TYR A 279 15.26 13.20 4.53
CA TYR A 279 13.87 13.48 4.24
C TYR A 279 13.04 13.69 5.52
N ILE A 280 13.22 12.85 6.54
CA ILE A 280 12.57 13.05 7.85
C ILE A 280 13.00 14.38 8.45
N ARG A 281 14.29 14.73 8.43
CA ARG A 281 14.80 16.01 8.94
C ARG A 281 14.21 17.20 8.19
N PHE A 282 14.10 17.13 6.86
CA PHE A 282 13.43 18.15 6.06
C PHE A 282 11.95 18.30 6.41
N LEU A 283 11.23 17.19 6.60
CA LEU A 283 9.83 17.25 7.05
C LEU A 283 9.73 17.93 8.42
N LEU A 284 10.56 17.52 9.38
CA LEU A 284 10.60 18.11 10.72
C LEU A 284 10.93 19.61 10.67
N LEU A 285 11.90 20.00 9.83
CA LEU A 285 12.25 21.39 9.58
C LEU A 285 11.09 22.17 8.94
N GLN A 286 10.37 21.60 7.97
CA GLN A 286 9.18 22.20 7.39
C GLN A 286 8.12 22.51 8.45
N ASN A 287 7.92 21.59 9.40
CA ASN A 287 6.97 21.80 10.50
C ASN A 287 7.47 22.88 11.48
N HIS A 288 8.79 22.94 11.75
CA HIS A 288 9.41 24.00 12.56
C HIS A 288 9.26 25.39 11.93
N LEU A 289 9.45 25.48 10.62
CA LEU A 289 9.26 26.69 9.80
C LEU A 289 7.79 27.05 9.58
N GLN A 290 6.84 26.39 10.26
CA GLN A 290 5.40 26.63 10.13
C GLN A 290 4.90 26.53 8.66
N ASN A 291 5.54 25.68 7.85
CA ASN A 291 5.31 25.51 6.41
C ASN A 291 5.66 26.73 5.54
N ASP A 292 6.62 27.57 5.94
CA ASP A 292 7.24 28.55 5.04
C ASP A 292 8.00 27.83 3.90
N LYS A 293 7.32 27.72 2.74
CA LYS A 293 7.84 27.03 1.56
C LYS A 293 9.05 27.73 0.95
N ASN A 294 9.07 29.06 0.95
CA ASN A 294 10.15 29.83 0.33
C ASN A 294 11.43 29.60 1.09
N ARG A 295 11.37 29.74 2.42
CA ARG A 295 12.53 29.51 3.29
C ARG A 295 13.01 28.06 3.22
N LEU A 296 12.09 27.09 3.20
CA LEU A 296 12.44 25.69 3.07
C LEU A 296 13.13 25.40 1.72
N ASN A 297 12.62 25.94 0.63
CA ASN A 297 13.21 25.76 -0.70
C ASN A 297 14.61 26.37 -0.80
N GLU A 298 14.87 27.53 -0.21
CA GLU A 298 16.22 28.12 -0.10
C GLU A 298 17.20 27.19 0.61
N ILE A 299 16.77 26.57 1.72
CA ILE A 299 17.59 25.62 2.47
C ILE A 299 17.84 24.36 1.65
N CYS A 300 16.82 23.81 0.98
CA CYS A 300 16.97 22.66 0.09
C CYS A 300 17.94 22.94 -1.07
N LEU A 301 17.82 24.11 -1.70
CA LEU A 301 18.74 24.55 -2.75
C LEU A 301 20.19 24.65 -2.26
N THR A 302 20.40 25.25 -1.09
CA THR A 302 21.73 25.37 -0.47
C THR A 302 22.32 24.01 -0.08
N PHE A 303 21.47 23.10 0.39
CA PHE A 303 21.87 21.72 0.71
C PHE A 303 22.25 20.92 -0.55
N GLU A 304 21.50 21.05 -1.64
CA GLU A 304 21.82 20.38 -2.89
C GLU A 304 23.04 21.00 -3.61
N ALA A 305 23.25 22.32 -3.50
CA ALA A 305 24.37 23.02 -4.10
C ALA A 305 25.73 22.64 -3.51
N GLY A 306 25.77 22.18 -2.26
CA GLY A 306 27.01 21.68 -1.64
C GLY A 306 27.25 20.19 -1.81
N ARG A 307 26.62 19.52 -2.79
CA ARG A 307 27.06 18.20 -3.27
C ARG A 307 27.95 18.41 -4.49
N ASP A 308 29.23 18.04 -4.37
CA ASP A 308 30.19 18.13 -5.48
C ASP A 308 29.96 16.97 -6.46
N THR A 309 29.62 15.78 -5.95
CA THR A 309 29.37 14.59 -6.75
C THR A 309 28.01 13.94 -6.46
N PRO A 310 27.44 13.17 -7.41
CA PRO A 310 26.16 12.48 -7.21
C PRO A 310 26.17 11.40 -6.12
N TYR A 311 27.34 10.89 -5.74
CA TYR A 311 27.52 9.86 -4.72
C TYR A 311 28.01 10.41 -3.37
N ASP A 312 28.08 11.74 -3.24
CA ASP A 312 28.36 12.37 -1.95
C ASP A 312 27.18 12.12 -1.01
N ASN A 313 27.45 11.29 0.01
CA ASN A 313 26.54 10.99 1.10
C ASN A 313 26.49 12.16 2.08
N ARG A 314 25.96 13.31 1.62
CA ARG A 314 25.80 14.50 2.45
C ARG A 314 24.63 14.30 3.41
N GLU A 315 24.93 14.43 4.69
CA GLU A 315 23.97 14.39 5.77
C GLU A 315 23.45 15.80 6.08
N LEU A 316 22.14 15.96 6.28
CA LEU A 316 21.53 17.20 6.74
C LEU A 316 21.74 17.31 8.26
N THR A 317 22.87 17.87 8.68
CA THR A 317 23.26 17.96 10.09
C THR A 317 22.54 19.10 10.82
N TYR A 318 22.49 19.00 12.16
CA TYR A 318 22.00 20.10 13.02
C TYR A 318 22.77 21.39 12.76
N ASP A 319 24.10 21.31 12.68
CA ASP A 319 24.99 22.46 12.47
C ASP A 319 24.64 23.21 11.17
N PHE A 320 24.45 22.47 10.06
CA PHE A 320 24.01 23.04 8.79
C PHE A 320 22.67 23.76 8.93
N ILE A 321 21.68 23.12 9.58
CA ILE A 321 20.36 23.73 9.75
C ILE A 321 20.45 25.00 10.61
N THR A 322 21.23 24.99 11.70
CA THR A 322 21.39 26.17 12.56
C THR A 322 22.11 27.32 11.88
N GLU A 323 23.12 27.04 11.06
CA GLU A 323 23.80 28.05 10.23
C GLU A 323 22.80 28.75 9.30
N GLN A 324 21.86 27.99 8.72
CA GLN A 324 20.81 28.55 7.87
C GLN A 324 19.72 29.30 8.65
N LEU A 325 19.44 28.95 9.91
CA LEU A 325 18.36 29.58 10.69
C LEU A 325 18.83 30.76 11.56
N GLY A 326 20.14 30.96 11.73
CA GLY A 326 20.71 32.11 12.42
C GLY A 326 20.47 32.18 13.93
N ASN A 327 19.91 31.13 14.56
CA ASN A 327 19.68 31.02 16.01
C ASN A 327 19.75 29.56 16.47
N GLU A 328 20.34 29.30 17.64
CA GLU A 328 20.29 28.00 18.31
C GLU A 328 18.87 27.75 18.85
N ASN A 329 18.14 26.79 18.25
CA ASN A 329 16.88 26.28 18.80
C ASN A 329 17.16 24.93 19.47
N GLN A 330 17.28 24.91 20.80
CA GLN A 330 17.45 23.65 21.54
C GLN A 330 16.33 22.64 21.24
N ASP A 331 15.09 23.12 21.04
CA ASP A 331 13.94 22.30 20.67
C ASP A 331 14.11 21.60 19.31
N LEU A 332 14.88 22.18 18.38
CA LEU A 332 15.12 21.58 17.07
C LEU A 332 16.06 20.38 17.16
N ARG A 333 17.01 20.39 18.11
CA ARG A 333 17.98 19.30 18.27
C ARG A 333 17.30 18.01 18.72
N SER A 334 16.42 18.09 19.72
CA SER A 334 15.66 16.92 20.20
C SER A 334 14.75 16.38 19.11
N VAL A 335 14.12 17.26 18.33
CA VAL A 335 13.27 16.88 17.20
C VAL A 335 14.08 16.19 16.09
N LEU A 336 15.26 16.70 15.73
CA LEU A 336 16.09 16.10 14.67
C LEU A 336 16.74 14.77 15.08
N ASN A 337 17.00 14.55 16.37
CA ASN A 337 17.47 13.25 16.87
C ASN A 337 16.46 12.12 16.60
N VAL A 338 15.16 12.43 16.57
CA VAL A 338 14.11 11.46 16.18
C VAL A 338 14.31 10.96 14.75
N ALA A 339 14.84 11.80 13.85
CA ALA A 339 15.14 11.38 12.48
C ALA A 339 16.24 10.33 12.41
N GLU A 340 17.24 10.41 13.29
CA GLU A 340 18.32 9.42 13.39
C GLU A 340 17.80 8.07 13.88
N GLN A 341 16.96 8.09 14.93
CA GLN A 341 16.32 6.90 15.48
C GLN A 341 15.38 6.22 14.47
N LEU A 342 14.54 7.01 13.80
CA LEU A 342 13.55 6.50 12.86
C LEU A 342 14.16 6.10 11.53
N GLY A 343 15.18 6.81 11.04
CA GLY A 343 15.57 6.76 9.64
C GLY A 343 16.04 5.39 9.18
N THR A 344 16.81 4.66 10.00
CA THR A 344 17.33 3.34 9.63
C THR A 344 16.21 2.30 9.56
N THR A 345 15.36 2.23 10.59
CA THR A 345 14.24 1.28 10.62
C THR A 345 13.20 1.62 9.57
N LEU A 346 12.82 2.90 9.43
CA LEU A 346 11.83 3.29 8.42
C LEU A 346 12.36 3.09 6.99
N ALA A 347 13.64 3.32 6.73
CA ALA A 347 14.22 3.06 5.40
C ALA A 347 14.12 1.58 5.03
N LYS A 348 14.47 0.68 5.96
CA LYS A 348 14.39 -0.76 5.77
C LYS A 348 12.94 -1.25 5.66
N GLU A 349 12.14 -0.99 6.68
CA GLU A 349 10.79 -1.55 6.83
C GLU A 349 9.78 -0.94 5.85
N LEU A 350 9.89 0.36 5.56
CA LEU A 350 9.03 1.04 4.58
C LEU A 350 9.64 1.05 3.18
N ARG A 351 10.74 0.33 2.95
CA ARG A 351 11.47 0.23 1.68
C ARG A 351 11.75 1.60 1.05
N GLY A 352 12.07 2.59 1.88
CA GLY A 352 12.37 3.96 1.45
C GLY A 352 11.19 4.71 0.82
N ASN A 353 9.93 4.32 1.07
CA ASN A 353 8.76 4.97 0.48
C ASN A 353 8.42 6.32 1.17
N PRO A 354 8.56 7.47 0.48
CA PRO A 354 8.37 8.80 1.07
C PRO A 354 6.98 9.05 1.65
N ARG A 355 5.93 8.49 1.03
CA ARG A 355 4.55 8.65 1.49
C ARG A 355 4.32 7.91 2.80
N ASN A 356 4.80 6.67 2.90
CA ASN A 356 4.67 5.88 4.13
C ASN A 356 5.44 6.52 5.28
N ILE A 357 6.65 7.05 5.03
CA ILE A 357 7.43 7.81 6.01
C ILE A 357 6.63 9.03 6.50
N LYS A 358 6.09 9.84 5.58
CA LYS A 358 5.25 11.00 5.93
C LYS A 358 4.01 10.59 6.75
N ARG A 359 3.34 9.50 6.38
CA ARG A 359 2.19 8.94 7.11
C ARG A 359 2.55 8.50 8.53
N PHE A 360 3.69 7.83 8.69
CA PHE A 360 4.20 7.43 10.00
C PHE A 360 4.43 8.67 10.89
N LEU A 361 5.13 9.68 10.38
CA LEU A 361 5.36 10.92 11.13
C LEU A 361 4.05 11.66 11.42
N ASN A 362 3.11 11.71 10.47
CA ASN A 362 1.78 12.29 10.71
C ASN A 362 1.05 11.59 11.86
N LYS A 363 1.09 10.25 11.93
CA LYS A 363 0.53 9.49 13.06
C LYS A 363 1.23 9.85 14.37
N LEU A 364 2.56 9.96 14.36
CA LEU A 364 3.36 10.34 15.54
C LEU A 364 2.94 11.70 16.09
N PHE A 365 2.91 12.73 15.23
CA PHE A 365 2.51 14.08 15.64
C PHE A 365 1.02 14.20 15.98
N LEU A 366 0.15 13.39 15.36
CA LEU A 366 -1.25 13.30 15.76
C LEU A 366 -1.37 12.79 17.20
N ARG A 367 -0.63 11.74 17.56
CA ARG A 367 -0.62 11.19 18.92
C ARG A 367 -0.03 12.15 19.95
N MET A 368 1.02 12.89 19.59
CA MET A 368 1.52 13.99 20.43
C MET A 368 0.46 15.06 20.68
N ARG A 369 -0.34 15.39 19.66
CA ARG A 369 -1.47 16.32 19.81
C ARG A 369 -2.57 15.76 20.70
N VAL A 370 -2.87 14.47 20.60
CA VAL A 370 -3.79 13.77 21.50
C VAL A 370 -3.26 13.85 22.94
N ALA A 371 -1.98 13.53 23.18
CA ALA A 371 -1.37 13.63 24.51
C ALA A 371 -1.56 15.02 25.11
N LYS A 372 -1.29 16.08 24.33
CA LYS A 372 -1.51 17.47 24.74
C LYS A 372 -2.96 17.76 25.11
N ILE A 373 -3.93 17.34 24.29
CA ILE A 373 -5.36 17.56 24.56
C ILE A 373 -5.81 16.89 25.87
N TYR A 374 -5.25 15.72 26.19
CA TYR A 374 -5.54 14.99 27.43
C TYR A 374 -4.66 15.42 28.62
N GLY A 375 -3.83 16.47 28.49
CA GLY A 375 -2.95 16.94 29.57
C GLY A 375 -1.82 15.97 29.92
N LEU A 376 -1.37 15.16 28.95
CA LEU A 376 -0.30 14.17 29.09
C LEU A 376 1.02 14.64 28.43
N GLU A 377 1.14 15.91 28.05
CA GLU A 377 2.31 16.42 27.31
C GLU A 377 3.63 16.28 28.08
N ASP A 378 3.63 16.42 29.41
CA ASP A 378 4.83 16.21 30.23
C ASP A 378 5.18 14.72 30.42
N LYS A 379 4.24 13.82 30.14
CA LYS A 379 4.37 12.37 30.38
C LYS A 379 4.73 11.58 29.11
N VAL A 380 4.56 12.19 27.94
CA VAL A 380 4.77 11.53 26.64
C VAL A 380 5.90 12.24 25.92
N GLN A 381 7.06 11.60 25.90
CA GLN A 381 8.22 12.07 25.15
C GLN A 381 8.16 11.61 23.68
N LEU A 382 8.56 12.50 22.76
CA LEU A 382 8.46 12.28 21.32
C LEU A 382 9.27 11.06 20.85
N ASP A 383 10.50 10.91 21.34
CA ASP A 383 11.43 9.83 21.03
C ASP A 383 10.95 8.47 21.57
N ALA A 384 10.50 8.42 22.83
CA ALA A 384 9.89 7.24 23.41
C ALA A 384 8.62 6.80 22.67
N LEU A 385 7.78 7.76 22.26
CA LEU A 385 6.58 7.46 21.47
C LEU A 385 6.94 6.96 20.07
N ALA A 386 7.93 7.56 19.43
CA ALA A 386 8.44 7.12 18.13
C ALA A 386 8.96 5.67 18.21
N LYS A 387 9.74 5.34 19.24
CA LYS A 387 10.25 3.98 19.50
C LYS A 387 9.11 2.98 19.74
N MET A 388 8.11 3.33 20.54
CA MET A 388 6.91 2.50 20.75
C MET A 388 6.12 2.29 19.46
N MET A 389 6.00 3.32 18.62
CA MET A 389 5.30 3.23 17.33
C MET A 389 6.02 2.34 16.32
N LEU A 390 7.36 2.28 16.34
CA LEU A 390 8.12 1.32 15.53
C LEU A 390 7.75 -0.12 15.93
N LEU A 391 7.71 -0.40 17.24
CA LEU A 391 7.31 -1.71 17.75
C LEU A 391 5.88 -2.06 17.34
N GLU A 392 4.93 -1.13 17.50
CA GLU A 392 3.53 -1.32 17.10
C GLU A 392 3.38 -1.60 15.59
N THR A 393 4.11 -0.87 14.75
CA THR A 393 3.93 -0.90 13.30
C THR A 393 4.55 -2.15 12.68
N PHE A 394 5.72 -2.58 13.18
CA PHE A 394 6.52 -3.63 12.57
C PHE A 394 6.59 -4.93 13.40
N HIS A 395 6.24 -4.88 14.68
CA HIS A 395 6.30 -6.00 15.61
C HIS A 395 5.02 -6.13 16.46
N GLY A 396 3.88 -6.26 15.79
CA GLY A 396 2.55 -6.31 16.41
C GLY A 396 2.43 -7.30 17.57
N ASP A 397 2.92 -8.53 17.41
CA ASP A 397 2.85 -9.57 18.45
C ASP A 397 3.62 -9.17 19.72
N LYS A 398 4.79 -8.53 19.56
CA LYS A 398 5.57 -8.01 20.69
C LYS A 398 4.90 -6.81 21.33
N TYR A 399 4.32 -5.93 20.53
CA TYR A 399 3.57 -4.80 21.04
C TYR A 399 2.33 -5.23 21.86
N GLU A 400 1.63 -6.30 21.45
CA GLU A 400 0.53 -6.88 22.22
C GLU A 400 0.99 -7.44 23.59
N GLN A 401 2.17 -8.08 23.63
CA GLN A 401 2.79 -8.51 24.90
C GLN A 401 3.10 -7.30 25.80
N VAL A 402 3.64 -6.22 25.24
CA VAL A 402 3.89 -4.97 25.97
C VAL A 402 2.59 -4.39 26.55
N ILE A 403 1.50 -4.37 25.78
CA ILE A 403 0.19 -3.91 26.27
C ILE A 403 -0.28 -4.77 27.45
N ALA A 404 -0.16 -6.10 27.35
CA ALA A 404 -0.54 -7.02 28.41
C ALA A 404 0.27 -6.78 29.71
N ASP A 405 1.58 -6.58 29.59
CA ASP A 405 2.45 -6.28 30.72
C ASP A 405 2.06 -4.95 31.38
N VAL A 406 1.92 -3.89 30.57
CA VAL A 406 1.60 -2.52 31.05
C VAL A 406 0.25 -2.47 31.74
N THR A 407 -0.73 -3.24 31.25
CA THR A 407 -2.07 -3.32 31.84
C THR A 407 -2.07 -4.12 33.16
N SER A 408 -1.18 -5.10 33.27
CA SER A 408 -1.05 -5.95 34.47
C SER A 408 -0.13 -5.36 35.54
N SER A 409 0.69 -4.37 35.18
CA SER A 409 1.68 -3.71 36.05
C SER A 409 1.09 -2.47 36.74
N PRO A 410 1.07 -2.40 38.08
CA PRO A 410 0.61 -1.20 38.81
C PRO A 410 1.42 0.06 38.49
N GLU A 411 2.70 -0.11 38.13
CA GLU A 411 3.63 0.97 37.79
C GLU A 411 3.67 1.27 36.28
N GLY A 412 2.96 0.48 35.45
CA GLY A 412 2.90 0.69 34.00
C GLY A 412 4.16 0.29 33.23
N ARG A 413 5.06 -0.48 33.84
CA ARG A 413 6.30 -0.98 33.21
C ARG A 413 6.07 -2.31 32.48
N SER A 414 6.82 -2.56 31.41
CA SER A 414 6.76 -3.82 30.65
C SER A 414 7.99 -4.72 30.90
N ILE A 415 7.72 -5.94 31.35
CA ILE A 415 8.75 -6.97 31.55
C ILE A 415 9.33 -7.41 30.19
N SER A 416 8.50 -7.50 29.16
CA SER A 416 8.93 -7.84 27.81
C SER A 416 9.95 -6.85 27.26
N ILE A 417 9.76 -5.54 27.48
CA ILE A 417 10.74 -4.52 27.10
C ILE A 417 12.01 -4.64 27.93
N GLN A 418 11.90 -4.86 29.25
CA GLN A 418 13.08 -5.07 30.11
C GLN A 418 13.94 -6.24 29.63
N GLN A 419 13.33 -7.33 29.16
CA GLN A 419 14.05 -8.47 28.61
C GLN A 419 14.70 -8.16 27.26
N LEU A 420 14.06 -7.36 26.42
CA LEU A 420 14.58 -6.98 25.11
C LEU A 420 15.76 -5.99 25.20
N GLU A 421 15.71 -5.05 26.15
CA GLU A 421 16.74 -4.03 26.36
C GLU A 421 17.89 -4.50 27.27
N GLN A 422 17.78 -5.71 27.83
CA GLN A 422 18.91 -6.31 28.54
C GLN A 422 20.04 -6.62 27.55
N PRO A 423 21.30 -6.25 27.88
CA PRO A 423 22.43 -6.65 27.06
C PRO A 423 22.49 -8.18 27.02
N ALA A 424 22.53 -8.74 25.81
CA ALA A 424 22.69 -10.19 25.64
C ALA A 424 23.91 -10.65 26.44
N GLU A 425 23.74 -11.59 27.37
CA GLU A 425 24.88 -12.24 28.03
C GLU A 425 25.78 -12.81 26.93
N GLU A 426 27.03 -12.35 26.87
CA GLU A 426 28.02 -12.94 25.97
C GLU A 426 28.00 -14.46 26.16
N PRO A 427 27.89 -15.28 25.09
CA PRO A 427 28.08 -16.69 25.23
C PRO A 427 29.49 -16.89 25.80
N LYS A 428 29.57 -17.38 27.04
CA LYS A 428 30.84 -17.74 27.70
C LYS A 428 31.67 -18.53 26.69
N LYS A 429 32.77 -17.94 26.22
CA LYS A 429 33.72 -18.60 25.33
C LYS A 429 34.00 -19.99 25.90
N PRO A 430 33.80 -21.08 25.14
CA PRO A 430 34.33 -22.36 25.54
C PRO A 430 35.85 -22.22 25.64
N GLU A 431 36.40 -22.58 26.80
CA GLU A 431 37.84 -22.63 27.01
C GLU A 431 38.49 -23.39 25.85
N ALA A 432 39.45 -22.71 25.19
CA ALA A 432 40.18 -23.25 24.06
C ALA A 432 40.94 -24.51 24.49
N LYS A 433 40.49 -25.68 24.03
CA LYS A 433 41.35 -26.85 23.89
C LYS A 433 41.97 -26.80 22.51
N GLU A 434 43.26 -26.49 22.47
CA GLU A 434 44.13 -26.74 21.31
C GLU A 434 43.92 -28.17 20.81
N LYS A 435 43.42 -28.31 19.58
CA LYS A 435 43.73 -29.47 18.75
C LYS A 435 44.04 -29.00 17.34
N THR A 436 45.26 -29.30 16.98
CA THR A 436 45.89 -29.15 15.68
C THR A 436 45.19 -29.95 14.59
N SER A 437 45.25 -29.38 13.39
CA SER A 437 45.54 -30.03 12.10
C SER A 437 44.41 -30.20 11.06
N LYS A 438 44.78 -29.63 9.89
CA LYS A 438 44.57 -30.06 8.50
C LYS A 438 43.31 -29.62 7.75
N ALA A 439 43.61 -28.72 6.81
CA ALA A 439 42.84 -28.32 5.64
C ALA A 439 42.44 -29.49 4.72
N LYS A 440 41.27 -29.35 4.09
CA LYS A 440 41.02 -29.81 2.72
C LYS A 440 39.98 -28.92 2.05
N ALA A 441 40.34 -28.47 0.85
CA ALA A 441 39.58 -27.64 -0.06
C ALA A 441 38.44 -28.42 -0.75
N GLY A 442 37.39 -27.73 -1.18
CA GLY A 442 36.52 -28.23 -2.23
C GLY A 442 35.12 -27.60 -2.34
N ARG A 443 34.97 -26.75 -3.36
CA ARG A 443 33.80 -26.58 -4.23
C ARG A 443 32.80 -25.45 -3.90
N VAL A 444 32.74 -24.52 -4.84
CA VAL A 444 31.73 -23.47 -5.05
C VAL A 444 30.57 -24.09 -5.83
N GLU A 445 29.34 -23.92 -5.35
CA GLU A 445 28.11 -24.11 -6.12
C GLU A 445 27.25 -22.84 -6.01
N GLU A 446 26.76 -22.38 -7.15
CA GLU A 446 25.89 -21.22 -7.35
C GLU A 446 24.47 -21.46 -6.82
N PRO A 447 23.69 -20.39 -6.50
CA PRO A 447 22.35 -20.53 -5.97
C PRO A 447 21.31 -20.72 -7.09
N THR A 448 20.47 -21.76 -6.96
CA THR A 448 19.24 -21.94 -7.75
C THR A 448 18.05 -21.29 -7.05
N GLU A 449 17.33 -20.43 -7.78
CA GLU A 449 16.01 -19.89 -7.43
C GLU A 449 14.90 -20.94 -7.55
N GLY A 450 13.86 -20.82 -6.72
CA GLY A 450 12.56 -21.48 -6.92
C GLY A 450 11.78 -21.84 -5.64
N GLU A 451 10.90 -20.90 -5.21
CA GLU A 451 9.53 -21.06 -4.66
C GLU A 451 9.25 -22.07 -3.51
N GLU A 452 8.39 -21.86 -2.52
CA GLU A 452 7.57 -20.78 -1.97
C GLU A 452 6.96 -21.32 -0.65
N SER A 453 6.52 -20.43 0.23
CA SER A 453 5.54 -20.65 1.32
C SER A 453 5.97 -21.46 2.56
N GLY A 454 6.54 -20.74 3.52
CA GLY A 454 6.53 -21.08 4.94
C GLY A 454 6.44 -19.78 5.73
N VAL A 455 5.64 -19.76 6.79
CA VAL A 455 5.61 -18.64 7.75
C VAL A 455 7.03 -18.47 8.30
N GLU A 456 7.81 -17.57 7.71
CA GLU A 456 9.14 -17.22 8.19
C GLU A 456 8.97 -16.41 9.47
N GLU A 457 9.27 -17.02 10.61
CA GLU A 457 9.82 -16.23 11.72
C GLU A 457 11.09 -15.55 11.20
N LEU A 458 10.97 -14.25 10.92
CA LEU A 458 12.05 -13.38 10.46
C LEU A 458 13.12 -13.21 11.57
N PRO A 459 14.38 -12.90 11.19
CA PRO A 459 15.56 -13.09 12.03
C PRO A 459 15.60 -12.20 13.29
N LYS A 460 16.22 -12.72 14.36
CA LYS A 460 16.40 -12.07 15.68
C LYS A 460 17.07 -10.68 15.66
N ASP A 461 17.67 -10.27 14.55
CA ASP A 461 18.48 -9.06 14.42
C ASP A 461 17.68 -7.75 14.51
N ASP A 462 16.41 -7.74 14.07
CA ASP A 462 15.63 -6.49 13.96
C ASP A 462 15.10 -5.98 15.31
N LEU A 463 14.69 -6.89 16.20
CA LEU A 463 14.30 -6.54 17.56
C LEU A 463 15.50 -6.09 18.41
N GLN A 464 16.70 -6.63 18.15
CA GLN A 464 17.92 -6.18 18.80
C GLN A 464 18.29 -4.77 18.36
N GLN A 465 18.16 -4.46 17.07
CA GLN A 465 18.34 -3.11 16.57
C GLN A 465 17.34 -2.13 17.20
N TRP A 466 16.07 -2.52 17.30
CA TRP A 466 15.04 -1.73 17.99
C TRP A 466 15.37 -1.47 19.47
N ALA A 467 15.83 -2.51 20.19
CA ALA A 467 16.20 -2.40 21.60
C ALA A 467 17.38 -1.43 21.83
N GLY A 468 18.30 -1.35 20.87
CA GLY A 468 19.45 -0.46 20.91
C GLY A 468 19.13 1.03 20.73
N PHE A 469 17.92 1.40 20.30
CA PHE A 469 17.56 2.81 20.15
C PHE A 469 17.34 3.50 21.50
N ALA A 470 17.80 4.73 21.64
CA ALA A 470 17.43 5.58 22.78
C ALA A 470 15.99 6.12 22.61
N PRO A 471 15.26 6.45 23.70
CA PRO A 471 15.60 6.15 25.09
C PRO A 471 15.32 4.69 25.45
N ALA A 472 15.96 4.19 26.51
CA ALA A 472 15.57 2.92 27.12
C ALA A 472 14.18 3.05 27.76
N LEU A 473 13.31 2.08 27.48
CA LEU A 473 11.91 2.08 27.92
C LEU A 473 11.66 1.15 29.11
N ALA A 474 12.65 0.33 29.50
CA ALA A 474 12.61 -0.63 30.60
C ALA A 474 11.99 -0.10 31.91
N GLU A 475 12.36 1.12 32.31
CA GLU A 475 11.91 1.73 33.57
C GLU A 475 10.82 2.79 33.38
N THR A 476 10.37 3.01 32.15
CA THR A 476 9.40 4.05 31.79
C THR A 476 7.97 3.60 32.11
N ASP A 477 7.14 4.48 32.64
CA ASP A 477 5.69 4.25 32.74
C ASP A 477 5.07 4.39 31.34
N LEU A 478 4.69 3.26 30.73
CA LEU A 478 4.21 3.20 29.36
C LEU A 478 2.69 3.40 29.23
N ARG A 479 1.95 3.55 30.35
CA ARG A 479 0.49 3.74 30.31
C ARG A 479 0.06 4.96 29.48
N PRO A 480 0.72 6.13 29.56
CA PRO A 480 0.38 7.28 28.71
C PRO A 480 0.56 6.98 27.21
N TYR A 481 1.58 6.20 26.84
CA TYR A 481 1.90 5.85 25.46
C TYR A 481 0.87 4.85 24.89
N VAL A 482 0.50 3.84 25.67
CA VAL A 482 -0.56 2.87 25.31
C VAL A 482 -1.95 3.54 25.31
N PHE A 483 -2.16 4.55 26.15
CA PHE A 483 -3.41 5.33 26.16
C PHE A 483 -3.62 6.11 24.84
N ILE A 484 -2.58 6.78 24.33
CA ILE A 484 -2.69 7.61 23.11
C ILE A 484 -2.58 6.82 21.80
N SER A 485 -2.15 5.55 21.85
CA SER A 485 -1.98 4.69 20.67
C SER A 485 -3.28 4.03 20.19
N ARG A 486 -4.42 4.30 20.83
CA ARG A 486 -5.74 3.66 20.63
C ARG A 486 -6.44 3.93 19.28
N GLU A 487 -5.75 3.77 18.15
CA GLU A 487 -6.42 3.50 16.85
C GLU A 487 -7.08 2.10 16.87
N ARG A 488 -6.57 1.18 17.71
CA ARG A 488 -7.23 -0.06 18.11
C ARG A 488 -7.73 0.12 19.54
N VAL A 489 -9.01 -0.12 19.79
CA VAL A 489 -9.65 0.05 21.11
C VAL A 489 -8.96 -0.86 22.14
N VAL A 490 -7.95 -0.33 22.85
CA VAL A 490 -7.55 -0.87 24.15
C VAL A 490 -8.44 -0.17 25.15
N SER A 491 -9.56 -0.81 25.47
CA SER A 491 -10.43 -0.38 26.56
C SER A 491 -9.63 -0.39 27.86
N TYR A 492 -9.19 0.78 28.34
CA TYR A 492 -8.96 0.97 29.78
C TYR A 492 -10.31 1.19 30.48
N HIS A 493 -11.30 0.38 30.10
CA HIS A 493 -12.51 0.25 30.87
C HIS A 493 -12.20 -0.78 31.93
N THR A 494 -12.23 -0.35 33.19
CA THR A 494 -12.68 -1.17 34.32
C THR A 494 -13.64 -2.24 33.78
N ALA A 495 -13.28 -3.51 33.97
CA ALA A 495 -14.01 -4.72 33.57
C ALA A 495 -15.40 -4.43 32.97
N GLU A 496 -15.63 -4.71 31.69
CA GLU A 496 -16.97 -4.62 31.07
C GLU A 496 -18.00 -5.21 32.02
N GLU A 497 -18.70 -4.36 32.78
CA GLU A 497 -19.62 -4.83 33.78
C GLU A 497 -20.78 -5.46 33.02
N ILE A 498 -21.00 -6.74 33.27
CA ILE A 498 -22.11 -7.47 32.70
C ILE A 498 -23.38 -6.71 33.06
N PRO A 499 -24.20 -6.31 32.06
CA PRO A 499 -25.43 -5.56 32.29
C PRO A 499 -26.26 -6.24 33.39
N PRO A 500 -26.92 -5.49 34.29
CA PRO A 500 -27.66 -6.08 35.41
C PRO A 500 -28.69 -7.14 34.99
N SER A 501 -29.26 -7.01 33.79
CA SER A 501 -30.17 -7.98 33.17
C SER A 501 -29.52 -9.32 32.81
N LEU A 502 -28.21 -9.35 32.53
CA LEU A 502 -27.46 -10.54 32.12
C LEU A 502 -26.69 -11.20 33.26
N ARG A 503 -26.59 -10.56 34.43
CA ARG A 503 -25.87 -11.09 35.60
C ARG A 503 -26.41 -12.43 36.12
N PRO A 504 -27.74 -12.67 36.19
CA PRO A 504 -28.26 -13.98 36.63
C PRO A 504 -27.83 -15.10 35.68
N LEU A 505 -27.95 -14.85 34.36
CA LEU A 505 -27.52 -15.78 33.33
C LEU A 505 -26.02 -16.04 33.38
N TYR A 506 -25.20 -14.99 33.48
CA TYR A 506 -23.74 -15.13 33.62
C TYR A 506 -23.36 -15.96 34.85
N THR A 507 -24.00 -15.71 36.00
CA THR A 507 -23.75 -16.46 37.23
C THR A 507 -24.09 -17.94 37.06
N ALA A 508 -25.20 -18.25 36.37
CA ALA A 508 -25.58 -19.62 36.05
C ALA A 508 -24.58 -20.31 35.10
N LEU A 509 -24.08 -19.61 34.08
CA LEU A 509 -23.06 -20.11 33.16
C LEU A 509 -21.71 -20.33 33.87
N LEU A 510 -21.29 -19.42 34.73
CA LEU A 510 -20.03 -19.51 35.48
C LEU A 510 -20.04 -20.64 36.52
N ALA A 511 -21.21 -20.93 37.10
CA ALA A 511 -21.39 -22.06 38.01
C ALA A 511 -21.24 -23.43 37.33
N GLY A 512 -21.42 -23.51 36.00
CA GLY A 512 -21.29 -24.74 35.20
C GLY A 512 -22.33 -25.83 35.51
N SER A 513 -23.32 -25.55 36.36
CA SER A 513 -24.35 -26.53 36.73
C SER A 513 -25.41 -26.62 35.64
N ARG A 514 -25.61 -27.83 35.09
CA ARG A 514 -26.63 -28.07 34.04
C ARG A 514 -28.04 -27.69 34.49
N ILE A 515 -28.36 -27.85 35.76
CA ILE A 515 -29.68 -27.50 36.30
C ILE A 515 -29.85 -25.98 36.31
N ALA A 516 -28.83 -25.23 36.74
CA ALA A 516 -28.86 -23.77 36.75
C ALA A 516 -28.88 -23.18 35.35
N MET A 517 -28.12 -23.74 34.41
CA MET A 517 -28.11 -23.29 33.02
C MET A 517 -29.44 -23.56 32.32
N ALA A 518 -30.06 -24.73 32.55
CA ALA A 518 -31.35 -25.09 31.99
C ALA A 518 -32.50 -24.15 32.43
N THR A 519 -32.42 -23.58 33.64
CA THR A 519 -33.42 -22.58 34.08
C THR A 519 -33.39 -21.28 33.29
N HIS A 520 -32.30 -21.01 32.56
CA HIS A 520 -32.10 -19.80 31.74
C HIS A 520 -32.03 -20.10 30.23
N GLU A 521 -32.51 -21.26 29.79
CA GLU A 521 -32.40 -21.67 28.38
C GLU A 521 -33.11 -20.70 27.42
N ALA A 522 -34.27 -20.17 27.81
CA ALA A 522 -35.00 -19.18 27.03
C ALA A 522 -34.21 -17.87 26.86
N ASP A 523 -33.50 -17.44 27.91
CA ASP A 523 -32.68 -16.23 27.91
C ASP A 523 -31.47 -16.41 26.98
N VAL A 524 -30.82 -17.58 27.01
CA VAL A 524 -29.68 -17.92 26.15
C VAL A 524 -30.06 -17.91 24.66
N ARG A 525 -31.23 -18.47 24.32
CA ARG A 525 -31.73 -18.47 22.94
C ARG A 525 -32.13 -17.09 22.44
N ALA A 526 -32.54 -16.20 23.35
CA ALA A 526 -32.95 -14.83 23.01
C ALA A 526 -31.77 -13.83 22.95
N LEU A 527 -30.54 -14.25 23.24
CA LEU A 527 -29.37 -13.37 23.19
C LEU A 527 -29.09 -12.87 21.77
N SER A 528 -28.86 -11.55 21.64
CA SER A 528 -28.24 -10.96 20.46
C SER A 528 -26.78 -11.45 20.33
N SER A 529 -26.24 -11.46 19.11
CA SER A 529 -24.84 -11.80 18.84
C SER A 529 -23.83 -11.02 19.69
N ALA A 530 -24.07 -9.72 19.91
CA ALA A 530 -23.21 -8.87 20.73
C ALA A 530 -23.19 -9.28 22.22
N HIS A 531 -24.36 -9.56 22.81
CA HIS A 531 -24.44 -10.03 24.20
C HIS A 531 -23.91 -11.47 24.38
N ALA A 532 -24.11 -12.34 23.40
CA ALA A 532 -23.50 -13.67 23.41
C ALA A 532 -21.97 -13.59 23.37
N GLN A 533 -21.41 -12.72 22.52
CA GLN A 533 -19.97 -12.45 22.45
C GLN A 533 -19.42 -11.90 23.77
N LEU A 534 -20.13 -10.96 24.40
CA LEU A 534 -19.76 -10.39 25.70
C LEU A 534 -19.66 -11.45 26.79
N LEU A 535 -20.71 -12.29 26.94
CA LEU A 535 -20.72 -13.36 27.95
C LEU A 535 -19.63 -14.40 27.68
N PHE A 536 -19.38 -14.70 26.40
CA PHE A 536 -18.32 -15.62 25.98
C PHE A 536 -16.93 -15.12 26.38
N GLU A 537 -16.60 -13.85 26.13
CA GLU A 537 -15.30 -13.26 26.52
C GLU A 537 -15.12 -13.23 28.05
N GLN A 538 -16.18 -12.99 28.81
CA GLN A 538 -16.11 -13.03 30.28
C GLN A 538 -15.87 -14.46 30.81
N LEU A 539 -16.54 -15.48 30.24
CA LEU A 539 -16.31 -16.88 30.62
C LEU A 539 -14.90 -17.36 30.22
N LYS A 540 -14.41 -16.91 29.07
CA LYS A 540 -13.04 -17.14 28.61
C LYS A 540 -12.03 -16.53 29.58
N LYS A 541 -12.23 -15.28 30.00
CA LYS A 541 -11.35 -14.62 30.97
C LYS A 541 -11.26 -15.39 32.28
N GLU A 542 -12.39 -15.84 32.82
CA GLU A 542 -12.43 -16.66 34.03
C GLU A 542 -11.77 -18.02 33.83
N SER A 543 -11.87 -18.61 32.64
CA SER A 543 -11.23 -19.91 32.33
C SER A 543 -9.70 -19.86 32.36
N VAL A 544 -9.07 -18.73 32.02
CA VAL A 544 -7.60 -18.58 32.01
C VAL A 544 -7.01 -18.65 33.42
N THR A 545 -7.81 -18.36 34.46
CA THR A 545 -7.36 -18.43 35.86
C THR A 545 -7.30 -19.86 36.42
N ILE A 546 -7.80 -20.85 35.66
CA ILE A 546 -7.95 -22.23 36.11
C ILE A 546 -6.74 -23.07 35.66
N GLN A 547 -6.15 -23.80 36.61
CA GLN A 547 -4.97 -24.65 36.38
C GLN A 547 -5.32 -26.10 35.99
N ASP A 548 -6.50 -26.61 36.39
CA ASP A 548 -6.94 -27.96 36.03
C ASP A 548 -7.82 -27.95 34.77
N TRP A 549 -7.25 -28.45 33.68
CA TRP A 549 -7.94 -28.66 32.40
C TRP A 549 -8.15 -30.14 32.07
N GLN A 550 -7.77 -31.05 32.98
CA GLN A 550 -7.98 -32.49 32.82
C GLN A 550 -9.45 -32.85 33.02
N SER A 551 -10.12 -32.17 33.94
CA SER A 551 -11.58 -32.12 34.05
C SER A 551 -12.13 -30.91 33.28
N ILE A 552 -13.42 -30.91 32.91
CA ILE A 552 -14.00 -29.75 32.21
C ILE A 552 -14.14 -28.59 33.22
N PRO A 553 -13.48 -27.43 33.01
CA PRO A 553 -13.63 -26.31 33.92
C PRO A 553 -15.06 -25.77 33.90
N LYS A 554 -15.59 -25.32 35.04
CA LYS A 554 -16.97 -24.82 35.14
C LYS A 554 -17.28 -23.67 34.16
N PRO A 555 -16.40 -22.64 34.00
CA PRO A 555 -16.65 -21.59 33.01
C PRO A 555 -16.62 -22.10 31.56
N VAL A 556 -15.85 -23.15 31.30
CA VAL A 556 -15.76 -23.79 29.98
C VAL A 556 -17.00 -24.63 29.70
N GLU A 557 -17.59 -25.28 30.71
CA GLU A 557 -18.88 -25.95 30.59
C GLU A 557 -20.01 -24.94 30.30
N GLY A 558 -19.99 -23.76 30.93
CA GLY A 558 -20.88 -22.65 30.63
C GLY A 558 -20.69 -22.10 29.21
N ALA A 559 -19.45 -21.89 28.77
CA ALA A 559 -19.15 -21.43 27.42
C ALA A 559 -19.63 -22.44 26.37
N PHE A 560 -19.47 -23.74 26.64
CA PHE A 560 -20.00 -24.79 25.77
C PHE A 560 -21.52 -24.76 25.67
N TYR A 561 -22.23 -24.58 26.79
CA TYR A 561 -23.68 -24.45 26.81
C TYR A 561 -24.17 -23.26 25.98
N LEU A 562 -23.47 -22.12 26.06
CA LEU A 562 -23.75 -20.93 25.24
C LEU A 562 -23.60 -21.22 23.74
N ILE A 563 -22.55 -21.94 23.34
CA ILE A 563 -22.27 -22.29 21.93
C ILE A 563 -23.31 -23.25 21.35
N GLN A 564 -23.86 -24.17 22.15
CA GLN A 564 -24.93 -25.07 21.68
C GLN A 564 -26.15 -24.34 21.15
N HIS A 565 -26.40 -23.11 21.64
CA HIS A 565 -27.49 -22.24 21.20
C HIS A 565 -27.02 -21.10 20.29
N GLN A 566 -25.71 -20.85 20.16
CA GLN A 566 -25.11 -19.80 19.34
C GLN A 566 -23.91 -20.36 18.53
N PRO A 567 -24.15 -21.07 17.42
CA PRO A 567 -23.09 -21.78 16.67
C PRO A 567 -22.02 -20.87 16.05
N SER A 568 -22.28 -19.57 15.90
CA SER A 568 -21.30 -18.59 15.38
C SER A 568 -20.04 -18.46 16.25
N LEU A 569 -20.08 -18.93 17.50
CA LEU A 569 -18.96 -18.86 18.44
C LEU A 569 -18.07 -20.12 18.41
N GLU A 570 -18.44 -21.16 17.65
CA GLU A 570 -17.70 -22.44 17.57
C GLU A 570 -16.20 -22.23 17.24
N SER A 571 -15.90 -21.41 16.22
CA SER A 571 -14.52 -21.13 15.78
C SER A 571 -13.69 -20.45 16.87
N GLN A 572 -14.28 -19.50 17.61
CA GLN A 572 -13.60 -18.77 18.68
C GLN A 572 -13.35 -19.66 19.90
N PHE A 573 -14.27 -20.57 20.21
CA PHE A 573 -14.08 -21.57 21.25
C PHE A 573 -12.95 -22.53 20.95
N VAL A 574 -12.83 -23.01 19.70
CA VAL A 574 -11.69 -23.84 19.32
C VAL A 574 -10.37 -23.08 19.47
N LYS A 575 -10.33 -21.79 19.09
CA LYS A 575 -9.14 -20.94 19.29
C LYS A 575 -8.79 -20.81 20.78
N MET A 576 -9.79 -20.61 21.65
CA MET A 576 -9.58 -20.59 23.10
C MET A 576 -8.96 -21.89 23.61
N ILE A 577 -9.52 -23.05 23.25
CA ILE A 577 -8.96 -24.35 23.66
C ILE A 577 -7.55 -24.57 23.08
N SER A 578 -7.28 -24.09 21.88
CA SER A 578 -5.95 -24.22 21.23
C SER A 578 -4.83 -23.42 21.92
N SER A 579 -5.18 -22.49 22.81
CA SER A 579 -4.21 -21.71 23.60
C SER A 579 -3.70 -22.46 24.84
N VAL A 580 -4.34 -23.57 25.22
CA VAL A 580 -3.93 -24.40 26.37
C VAL A 580 -2.92 -25.46 25.91
N VAL A 581 -1.90 -25.72 26.74
CA VAL A 581 -0.85 -26.70 26.44
C VAL A 581 -1.47 -28.10 26.32
N ALA A 582 -1.10 -28.83 25.27
CA ALA A 582 -1.69 -30.12 24.90
C ALA A 582 -1.72 -31.17 26.04
N LYS A 583 -0.68 -31.18 26.88
CA LYS A 583 -0.54 -32.12 28.02
C LYS A 583 -1.56 -31.91 29.14
N ASP A 584 -2.11 -30.70 29.23
CA ASP A 584 -3.03 -30.29 30.31
C ASP A 584 -4.51 -30.49 29.90
N LEU A 585 -4.77 -30.78 28.62
CA LEU A 585 -6.12 -30.99 28.09
C LEU A 585 -6.68 -32.38 28.41
N GLY A 586 -7.87 -32.42 29.00
CA GLY A 586 -8.60 -33.64 29.28
C GLY A 586 -9.26 -34.31 28.07
N VAL A 587 -9.61 -35.59 28.24
CA VAL A 587 -10.31 -36.45 27.25
C VAL A 587 -11.66 -35.86 26.80
N TRP A 588 -12.26 -34.98 27.63
CA TRP A 588 -13.54 -34.33 27.36
C TRP A 588 -13.53 -33.45 26.11
N VAL A 589 -12.38 -32.88 25.72
CA VAL A 589 -12.23 -32.01 24.53
C VAL A 589 -12.70 -32.73 23.26
N GLY A 590 -12.35 -34.00 23.12
CA GLY A 590 -12.76 -34.83 21.98
C GLY A 590 -14.27 -35.05 21.91
N SER A 591 -14.89 -35.31 23.06
CA SER A 591 -16.33 -35.57 23.14
C SER A 591 -17.18 -34.31 22.91
N LYS A 592 -16.72 -33.14 23.35
CA LYS A 592 -17.47 -31.88 23.26
C LYS A 592 -17.37 -31.23 21.90
N LEU A 593 -16.18 -31.22 21.30
CA LEU A 593 -15.97 -30.68 19.96
C LEU A 593 -16.57 -31.56 18.85
N ALA A 594 -16.96 -32.80 19.16
CA ALA A 594 -17.62 -33.70 18.23
C ALA A 594 -18.95 -33.15 17.67
N GLY A 595 -19.66 -32.32 18.45
CA GLY A 595 -20.97 -31.78 18.11
C GLY A 595 -20.97 -30.51 17.26
N PHE A 596 -19.81 -29.99 16.83
CA PHE A 596 -19.73 -28.72 16.10
C PHE A 596 -20.20 -28.87 14.66
N SER A 597 -21.08 -27.95 14.24
CA SER A 597 -21.86 -28.09 13.01
C SER A 597 -21.39 -27.15 11.89
N THR A 598 -20.77 -26.01 12.24
CA THR A 598 -20.35 -24.98 11.28
C THR A 598 -19.10 -25.40 10.50
N THR A 599 -18.98 -24.92 9.25
CA THR A 599 -17.82 -25.18 8.38
C THR A 599 -16.52 -24.69 9.03
N GLU A 600 -16.57 -23.49 9.63
CA GLU A 600 -15.43 -22.89 10.33
C GLU A 600 -15.08 -23.63 11.63
N GLY A 601 -16.08 -24.07 12.40
CA GLY A 601 -15.89 -24.88 13.61
C GLY A 601 -15.27 -26.23 13.31
N LYS A 602 -15.70 -26.90 12.23
CA LYS A 602 -15.11 -28.17 11.75
C LYS A 602 -13.66 -28.00 11.28
N ALA A 603 -13.37 -26.93 10.54
CA ALA A 603 -12.02 -26.62 10.08
C ALA A 603 -11.08 -26.31 11.27
N ALA A 604 -11.52 -25.46 12.20
CA ALA A 604 -10.76 -25.13 13.40
C ALA A 604 -10.49 -26.37 14.25
N ARG A 605 -11.50 -27.25 14.41
CA ARG A 605 -11.37 -28.53 15.11
C ARG A 605 -10.31 -29.41 14.45
N SER A 606 -10.36 -29.58 13.13
CA SER A 606 -9.39 -30.40 12.38
C SER A 606 -7.94 -29.91 12.58
N LEU A 607 -7.76 -28.59 12.58
CA LEU A 607 -6.47 -27.96 12.81
C LEU A 607 -5.96 -28.18 14.24
N LEU A 608 -6.84 -28.09 15.25
CA LEU A 608 -6.50 -28.41 16.64
C LEU A 608 -6.08 -29.88 16.80
N PHE A 609 -6.83 -30.83 16.24
CA PHE A 609 -6.48 -32.26 16.31
C PHE A 609 -5.17 -32.58 15.59
N THR A 610 -4.91 -31.95 14.44
CA THR A 610 -3.64 -32.09 13.72
C THR A 610 -2.46 -31.60 14.57
N LYS A 611 -2.59 -30.44 15.23
CA LYS A 611 -1.57 -29.93 16.17
C LYS A 611 -1.35 -30.86 17.35
N LEU A 612 -2.42 -31.38 17.95
CA LEU A 612 -2.32 -32.28 19.11
C LEU A 612 -1.70 -33.65 18.75
N LEU A 613 -1.83 -34.12 17.50
CA LEU A 613 -1.24 -35.36 17.01
C LEU A 613 0.27 -35.27 16.72
N GLN A 614 0.79 -34.06 16.52
CA GLN A 614 2.21 -33.79 16.31
C GLN A 614 3.01 -33.76 17.63
N ASP A 615 2.34 -33.62 18.78
CA ASP A 615 2.96 -33.67 20.10
C ASP A 615 3.24 -35.14 20.55
N PRO A 616 4.51 -35.52 20.81
CA PRO A 616 4.89 -36.87 21.21
C PRO A 616 4.22 -37.39 22.49
N GLN A 617 3.87 -36.51 23.44
CA GLN A 617 3.31 -36.92 24.75
C GLN A 617 1.81 -37.22 24.70
N THR A 618 1.08 -36.64 23.73
CA THR A 618 -0.40 -36.70 23.63
C THR A 618 -0.89 -37.85 22.74
N LYS A 619 0.06 -38.53 22.06
CA LYS A 619 -0.17 -39.51 20.98
C LYS A 619 -0.87 -40.81 21.41
N GLN A 620 -0.71 -41.23 22.67
CA GLN A 620 -1.32 -42.46 23.20
C GLN A 620 -2.79 -42.24 23.61
N THR A 621 -3.10 -41.08 24.21
CA THR A 621 -4.43 -40.72 24.71
C THR A 621 -5.39 -40.32 23.57
N LEU A 622 -4.89 -39.63 22.53
CA LEU A 622 -5.68 -39.23 21.36
C LEU A 622 -5.96 -40.36 20.37
N LYS A 623 -5.08 -41.36 20.28
CA LYS A 623 -5.31 -42.56 19.44
C LYS A 623 -6.56 -43.35 19.87
N ASN A 624 -6.89 -43.37 21.16
CA ASN A 624 -8.07 -44.05 21.70
C ASN A 624 -9.37 -43.27 21.50
N LEU A 625 -9.30 -41.94 21.31
CA LEU A 625 -10.45 -41.09 21.00
C LEU A 625 -10.76 -41.09 19.50
N LEU A 626 -9.73 -41.05 18.65
CA LEU A 626 -9.86 -41.04 17.19
C LEU A 626 -10.28 -42.41 16.61
N SER A 627 -10.03 -43.52 17.30
CA SER A 627 -10.51 -44.85 16.88
C SER A 627 -12.02 -45.06 17.05
N SER A 628 -12.71 -44.14 17.73
CA SER A 628 -14.16 -44.22 18.00
C SER A 628 -15.05 -43.43 17.03
N ASN A 629 -14.48 -42.73 16.04
CA ASN A 629 -15.26 -42.08 14.98
C ASN A 629 -14.43 -42.02 13.67
N PRO A 630 -15.02 -42.35 12.52
CA PRO A 630 -14.29 -42.42 11.25
C PRO A 630 -13.79 -41.01 10.83
N PRO A 631 -12.66 -40.94 10.11
CA PRO A 631 -12.21 -39.68 9.54
C PRO A 631 -13.25 -39.18 8.53
N LEU A 632 -13.73 -37.95 8.72
CA LEU A 632 -14.39 -37.19 7.68
C LEU A 632 -13.37 -36.98 6.56
N THR A 633 -13.56 -37.67 5.45
CA THR A 633 -12.94 -37.34 4.17
C THR A 633 -13.34 -35.93 3.76
N ALA A 634 -12.36 -35.04 3.71
CA ALA A 634 -12.26 -33.94 2.76
C ALA A 634 -10.78 -33.62 2.56
#